data_AF-A0A3D4PJZ9-F1
#
_entry.id   AF-A0A3D4PJZ9-F1
#
_cell.length_a   1.000
_cell.length_b   1.000
_cell.length_c   1.000
_cell.angle_alpha   90.00
_cell.angle_beta   90.00
_cell.angle_gamma   90.00
#
_symmetry.space_group_name_H-M   'P 1'
#
loop_
_entity.id
_entity.type
_entity.pdbx_description
1 polymer ?
#
loop_
_entity_poly.entity_id
_entity_poly.type
_entity_poly.pdbx_seq_one_letter_code
_entity_poly.pdbx_strand_id
1 'polypeptide(L)'
;NTGHEGSLTTIHANNPRDAVSRMETMISMGGIELPMKAIRQQFSAAVDLIIQSNRLQGGPRKVTHITEVLNMEQETIIMQDIFLFVQDGIKEDGRAYGHFESTGVRPHCMDRMEAAGVRLPSNLFSARVLG
;
A
#
# COMPACT_ATOMS: atom_id res chain seq x y z
N ASN A 1 -7.14 -14.96 14.04
CA ASN A 1 -5.74 -14.96 13.55
C ASN A 1 -4.99 -16.05 14.33
N THR A 2 -4.42 -17.06 13.68
CA THR A 2 -3.68 -18.17 14.33
C THR A 2 -2.18 -17.86 14.55
N GLY A 3 -1.75 -16.61 14.36
CA GLY A 3 -0.45 -16.13 14.83
C GLY A 3 0.72 -16.27 13.84
N HIS A 4 0.48 -16.14 12.53
CA HIS A 4 1.56 -16.06 11.54
C HIS A 4 1.86 -14.59 11.20
N GLU A 5 2.52 -13.89 12.12
CA GLU A 5 3.02 -12.54 11.88
C GLU A 5 4.11 -12.54 10.79
N GLY A 6 4.24 -11.43 10.06
CA GLY A 6 5.26 -11.27 9.01
C GLY A 6 4.93 -11.92 7.67
N SER A 7 3.66 -12.23 7.41
CA SER A 7 3.22 -12.76 6.11
C SER A 7 3.40 -11.74 4.99
N LEU A 8 3.88 -12.20 3.83
CA LEU A 8 4.00 -11.41 2.61
C LEU A 8 3.34 -12.16 1.45
N THR A 9 2.62 -11.44 0.61
CA THR A 9 2.05 -11.99 -0.62
C THR A 9 2.06 -10.94 -1.73
N THR A 10 1.73 -11.35 -2.95
CA THR A 10 1.67 -10.49 -4.12
C THR A 10 0.34 -10.67 -4.85
N ILE A 11 -0.22 -9.58 -5.36
CA ILE A 11 -1.42 -9.57 -6.18
C ILE A 11 -1.23 -8.64 -7.38
N HIS A 12 -1.79 -9.03 -8.53
CA HIS A 12 -1.83 -8.14 -9.69
C HIS A 12 -2.92 -7.10 -9.51
N ALA A 13 -2.52 -5.83 -9.39
CA ALA A 13 -3.40 -4.68 -9.26
C ALA A 13 -2.76 -3.43 -9.88
N ASN A 14 -3.62 -2.51 -10.35
CA ASN A 14 -3.17 -1.27 -10.99
C ASN A 14 -2.78 -0.19 -9.97
N ASN A 15 -3.37 -0.24 -8.78
CA ASN A 15 -3.14 0.65 -7.66
C ASN A 15 -3.56 -0.04 -6.34
N PRO A 16 -3.23 0.52 -5.16
CA PRO A 16 -3.57 -0.07 -3.88
C PRO A 16 -5.08 -0.33 -3.66
N ARG A 17 -5.96 0.55 -4.17
CA ARG A 17 -7.42 0.37 -4.07
C ARG A 17 -7.89 -0.83 -4.91
N ASP A 18 -7.37 -0.98 -6.13
CA ASP A 18 -7.66 -2.11 -7.02
C ASP A 18 -7.22 -3.44 -6.39
N ALA A 19 -6.12 -3.46 -5.62
CA ALA A 19 -5.67 -4.66 -4.91
C ALA A 19 -6.74 -5.20 -3.95
N VAL A 20 -7.48 -4.31 -3.26
CA VAL A 20 -8.59 -4.67 -2.39
C VAL A 20 -9.71 -5.32 -3.20
N SER A 21 -10.18 -4.66 -4.27
CA SER A 21 -11.26 -5.17 -5.12
C SER A 21 -10.90 -6.51 -5.80
N ARG A 22 -9.63 -6.70 -6.16
CA ARG A 22 -9.12 -7.96 -6.69
C ARG A 22 -9.15 -9.06 -5.63
N MET A 23 -8.80 -8.78 -4.38
CA MET A 23 -8.93 -9.78 -3.32
C MET A 23 -10.39 -10.14 -3.06
N GLU A 24 -11.30 -9.17 -3.02
CA GLU A 24 -12.75 -9.42 -2.89
C GLU A 24 -13.25 -10.38 -3.97
N THR A 25 -12.82 -10.16 -5.22
CA THR A 25 -13.15 -11.01 -6.36
C THR A 25 -12.58 -12.42 -6.20
N MET A 26 -11.30 -12.55 -5.84
CA MET A 26 -10.65 -13.86 -5.66
C MET A 26 -11.30 -14.69 -4.55
N ILE A 27 -11.69 -14.06 -3.43
CA ILE A 27 -12.38 -14.74 -2.33
C ILE A 27 -13.76 -15.23 -2.80
N SER A 28 -14.49 -14.38 -3.51
CA SER A 28 -15.81 -14.74 -4.07
C SER A 28 -15.73 -15.92 -5.05
N MET A 29 -14.65 -16.01 -5.84
CA MET A 29 -14.40 -17.12 -6.76
C MET A 29 -13.98 -18.43 -6.04
N GLY A 30 -13.53 -18.34 -4.79
CA GLY A 30 -13.12 -19.51 -3.98
C GLY A 30 -14.28 -20.37 -3.48
N GLY A 31 -15.53 -20.05 -3.84
CA GLY A 31 -16.74 -20.78 -3.41
C GLY A 31 -17.15 -20.52 -1.96
N ILE A 32 -16.50 -19.56 -1.31
CA ILE A 32 -16.83 -19.14 0.06
C ILE A 32 -17.81 -17.95 -0.04
N GLU A 33 -19.06 -18.18 0.33
CA GLU A 33 -20.05 -17.12 0.44
C GLU A 33 -19.92 -16.40 1.79
N LEU A 34 -19.14 -15.32 1.80
CA LEU A 34 -19.09 -14.39 2.92
C LEU A 34 -19.74 -13.06 2.53
N PRO A 35 -20.47 -12.40 3.44
CA PRO A 35 -20.89 -11.02 3.22
C PRO A 35 -19.68 -10.14 2.87
N MET A 36 -19.82 -9.23 1.90
CA MET A 36 -18.71 -8.35 1.47
C MET A 36 -18.09 -7.58 2.64
N LYS A 37 -18.92 -7.15 3.59
CA LYS A 37 -18.48 -6.54 4.84
C LYS A 37 -17.48 -7.42 5.60
N ALA A 38 -17.78 -8.71 5.74
CA ALA A 38 -16.94 -9.65 6.47
C ALA A 38 -15.59 -9.86 5.75
N ILE A 39 -15.60 -9.93 4.41
CA ILE A 39 -14.36 -10.02 3.61
C ILE A 39 -13.47 -8.79 3.85
N ARG A 40 -14.05 -7.59 3.78
CA ARG A 40 -13.33 -6.33 4.01
C ARG A 40 -12.81 -6.22 5.44
N GLN A 41 -13.57 -6.71 6.42
CA GLN A 41 -13.13 -6.77 7.82
C GLN A 41 -11.93 -7.68 7.99
N GLN A 42 -11.93 -8.86 7.36
CA GLN A 42 -10.78 -9.76 7.38
C GLN A 42 -9.57 -9.15 6.67
N PHE A 43 -9.77 -8.46 5.54
CA PHE A 43 -8.69 -7.78 4.83
C PHE A 43 -8.02 -6.71 5.69
N SER A 44 -8.81 -5.75 6.20
CA SER A 44 -8.29 -4.63 7.00
C SER A 44 -7.64 -5.09 8.30
N ALA A 45 -8.07 -6.21 8.87
CA ALA A 45 -7.44 -6.78 10.06
C ALA A 45 -6.16 -7.58 9.77
N ALA A 46 -5.93 -8.01 8.53
CA ALA A 46 -4.83 -8.90 8.16
C ALA A 46 -3.72 -8.23 7.35
N VAL A 47 -4.01 -7.11 6.70
CA VAL A 47 -3.06 -6.39 5.83
C VAL A 47 -2.69 -5.08 6.49
N ASP A 48 -1.41 -4.86 6.76
CA ASP A 48 -0.93 -3.60 7.33
C ASP A 48 -0.49 -2.60 6.24
N LEU A 49 0.25 -3.09 5.23
CA LEU A 49 0.87 -2.26 4.20
C LEU A 49 0.67 -2.86 2.81
N ILE A 50 0.46 -1.98 1.83
CA ILE A 50 0.49 -2.29 0.41
C ILE A 50 1.64 -1.51 -0.22
N ILE A 51 2.60 -2.24 -0.81
CA ILE A 51 3.70 -1.67 -1.58
C ILE A 51 3.41 -1.87 -3.06
N GLN A 52 2.95 -0.82 -3.72
CA GLN A 52 2.58 -0.88 -5.13
C GLN A 52 3.81 -0.64 -6.01
N SER A 53 4.06 -1.53 -6.96
CA SER A 53 5.12 -1.39 -7.96
C SER A 53 4.52 -1.34 -9.36
N ASN A 54 4.80 -0.28 -10.12
CA ASN A 54 4.36 -0.13 -11.51
C ASN A 54 5.55 -0.10 -12.46
N ARG A 55 5.34 -0.60 -13.68
CA ARG A 55 6.26 -0.37 -14.79
C ARG A 55 5.91 0.97 -15.42
N LEU A 56 6.83 1.92 -15.34
CA LEU A 56 6.66 3.23 -15.96
C LEU A 56 6.96 3.16 -17.46
N GLN A 57 6.53 4.18 -18.19
CA GLN A 57 6.86 4.34 -19.60
C GLN A 57 8.39 4.37 -19.79
N GLY A 58 8.87 3.66 -20.81
CA GLY A 58 10.31 3.49 -21.05
C GLY A 58 10.94 2.35 -20.24
N GLY A 59 10.17 1.61 -19.44
CA GLY A 59 10.55 0.31 -18.90
C GLY A 59 10.92 0.20 -17.40
N PRO A 60 11.36 1.25 -16.67
CA PRO A 60 11.78 1.06 -15.29
C PRO A 60 10.59 0.70 -14.41
N ARG A 61 10.78 -0.28 -13.51
CA ARG A 61 9.83 -0.53 -12.42
C ARG A 61 10.15 0.41 -11.27
N LYS A 62 9.12 1.04 -10.72
CA LYS A 62 9.24 1.86 -9.51
C LYS A 62 8.14 1.50 -8.53
N VAL A 63 8.47 1.55 -7.25
CA VAL A 63 7.44 1.66 -6.20
C VAL A 63 6.73 2.98 -6.45
N THR A 64 5.41 2.95 -6.56
CA THR A 64 4.59 4.14 -6.81
C THR A 64 3.81 4.56 -5.58
N HIS A 65 3.46 3.61 -4.72
CA HIS A 65 2.74 3.86 -3.49
C HIS A 65 3.29 2.96 -2.39
N ILE A 66 3.46 3.53 -1.21
CA ILE A 66 3.52 2.79 0.04
C ILE A 66 2.31 3.24 0.83
N THR A 67 1.31 2.37 0.92
CA THR A 67 -0.01 2.67 1.46
C THR A 67 -0.23 1.85 2.71
N GLU A 68 -0.62 2.50 3.80
CA GLU A 68 -1.10 1.82 5.01
C GLU A 68 -2.58 1.52 4.90
N VAL A 69 -2.94 0.29 5.26
CA VAL A 69 -4.33 -0.12 5.45
C VAL A 69 -4.64 0.10 6.93
N LEU A 70 -5.67 0.89 7.19
CA LEU A 70 -6.11 1.20 8.53
C LEU A 70 -7.28 0.27 8.90
N ASN A 71 -8.39 0.84 9.34
CA ASN A 71 -9.60 0.11 9.67
C ASN A 71 -10.65 0.24 8.55
N MET A 72 -11.88 -0.09 8.89
CA MET A 72 -13.04 0.23 8.06
C MET A 72 -13.86 1.34 8.67
N GLU A 73 -14.37 2.22 7.83
CA GLU A 73 -15.48 3.10 8.14
C GLU A 73 -16.72 2.58 7.41
N GLN A 74 -17.71 2.12 8.17
CA GLN A 74 -18.92 1.47 7.66
C GLN A 74 -18.62 0.25 6.78
N GLU A 75 -18.63 0.43 5.46
CA GLU A 75 -18.39 -0.61 4.44
C GLU A 75 -17.11 -0.35 3.64
N THR A 76 -16.36 0.70 3.98
CA THR A 76 -15.18 1.14 3.22
C THR A 76 -13.92 0.90 4.03
N ILE A 77 -12.95 0.18 3.45
CA ILE A 77 -11.61 0.09 4.01
C ILE A 77 -10.91 1.44 3.85
N ILE A 78 -10.45 2.00 4.96
CA ILE A 78 -9.68 3.24 5.02
C ILE A 78 -8.21 2.92 4.79
N MET A 79 -7.56 3.75 3.98
CA MET A 79 -6.14 3.62 3.65
C MET A 79 -5.52 5.01 3.59
N GLN A 80 -4.22 5.09 3.82
CA GLN A 80 -3.47 6.33 3.69
C GLN A 80 -2.13 6.08 3.01
N ASP A 81 -1.79 6.93 2.05
CA ASP A 81 -0.49 6.87 1.39
C ASP A 81 0.56 7.53 2.28
N ILE A 82 1.67 6.82 2.50
CA ILE A 82 2.82 7.27 3.30
C ILE A 82 3.88 7.87 2.38
N PHE A 83 4.12 7.19 1.25
CA PHE A 83 5.04 7.62 0.21
C PHE A 83 4.42 7.43 -1.15
N LEU A 84 4.69 8.39 -2.03
CA LEU A 84 4.22 8.41 -3.40
C LEU A 84 5.39 8.64 -4.36
N PHE A 85 5.31 8.04 -5.54
CA PHE A 85 6.11 8.48 -6.67
C PHE A 85 5.25 9.36 -7.57
N VAL A 86 5.65 10.62 -7.72
CA VAL A 86 4.98 11.58 -8.60
C VAL A 86 5.73 11.61 -9.92
N GLN A 87 5.03 11.30 -11.01
CA GLN A 87 5.60 11.37 -12.36
C GLN A 87 5.55 12.82 -12.84
N ASP A 88 6.74 13.42 -13.03
CA ASP A 88 6.89 14.80 -13.49
C ASP A 88 6.73 14.94 -15.01
N GLY A 89 7.05 13.88 -15.76
CA GLY A 89 6.92 13.90 -17.21
C GLY A 89 7.61 12.74 -17.91
N ILE A 90 7.83 12.92 -19.21
CA ILE A 90 8.49 11.97 -20.10
C ILE A 90 9.68 12.68 -20.75
N LYS A 91 10.86 12.05 -20.71
CA LYS A 91 12.07 12.55 -21.37
C LYS A 91 11.97 12.38 -22.89
N GLU A 92 12.86 13.06 -23.62
CA GLU A 92 12.95 12.94 -25.09
C GLU A 92 13.19 11.51 -25.57
N ASP A 93 13.88 10.68 -24.77
CA ASP A 93 14.10 9.25 -25.04
C ASP A 93 12.87 8.35 -24.76
N GLY A 94 11.73 8.97 -24.41
CA GLY A 94 10.47 8.29 -24.11
C GLY A 94 10.39 7.70 -22.70
N ARG A 95 11.40 7.90 -21.84
CA ARG A 95 11.37 7.39 -20.46
C ARG A 95 10.67 8.35 -19.51
N ALA A 96 9.75 7.82 -18.72
CA ALA A 96 9.13 8.58 -17.64
C ALA A 96 10.14 8.92 -16.53
N TYR A 97 10.02 10.12 -15.98
CA TYR A 97 10.78 10.56 -14.81
C TYR A 97 9.85 11.22 -13.79
N GLY A 98 10.36 11.38 -12.58
CA GLY A 98 9.58 11.78 -11.43
C GLY A 98 10.41 11.70 -10.16
N HIS A 99 9.80 12.07 -9.05
CA HIS A 99 10.41 12.08 -7.74
C HIS A 99 9.56 11.32 -6.72
N PHE A 100 10.17 10.95 -5.60
CA PHE A 100 9.43 10.40 -4.47
C PHE A 100 9.05 11.52 -3.51
N GLU A 101 7.90 11.41 -2.88
CA GLU A 101 7.45 12.32 -1.83
C GLU A 101 7.01 11.53 -0.61
N SER A 102 7.28 12.08 0.57
CA SER A 102 6.57 11.71 1.79
C SER A 102 5.34 12.58 1.93
N THR A 103 4.21 11.98 2.25
CA THR A 103 2.92 12.67 2.34
C THR A 103 2.74 13.47 3.64
N GLY A 104 3.65 13.35 4.60
CA GLY A 104 3.47 13.91 5.95
C GLY A 104 2.84 12.93 6.94
N VAL A 105 2.34 11.80 6.47
CA VAL A 105 1.64 10.81 7.28
C VAL A 105 2.66 9.94 8.02
N ARG A 106 2.59 9.96 9.36
CA ARG A 106 3.26 8.95 10.19
C ARG A 106 2.40 7.68 10.24
N PRO A 107 2.91 6.51 9.82
CA PRO A 107 2.15 5.27 9.84
C PRO A 107 1.75 4.87 11.26
N HIS A 108 0.56 4.30 11.44
CA HIS A 108 0.14 3.72 12.72
C HIS A 108 0.96 2.46 13.07
N CYS A 109 1.42 1.72 12.07
CA CYS A 109 2.28 0.57 12.25
C CYS A 109 3.68 0.92 12.82
N MET A 110 4.01 2.22 12.94
CA MET A 110 5.28 2.66 13.52
C MET A 110 5.49 2.19 14.95
N ASP A 111 4.45 2.21 15.79
CA ASP A 111 4.57 1.76 17.18
C ASP A 111 4.99 0.29 17.25
N ARG A 112 4.44 -0.54 16.35
CA ARG A 112 4.80 -1.96 16.21
C ARG A 112 6.22 -2.14 15.66
N MET A 113 6.62 -1.33 14.67
CA MET A 113 7.97 -1.36 14.12
C MET A 113 9.02 -0.96 15.16
N GLU A 114 8.75 0.09 15.94
CA GLU A 114 9.62 0.56 17.02
C GLU A 114 9.73 -0.48 18.14
N ALA A 115 8.61 -1.10 18.54
CA ALA A 115 8.60 -2.21 19.51
C ALA A 115 9.41 -3.43 19.01
N ALA A 116 9.41 -3.67 17.70
CA ALA A 116 10.25 -4.69 17.05
C ALA A 116 11.73 -4.27 16.90
N GLY A 117 12.12 -3.10 17.42
CA GLY A 117 13.49 -2.60 17.39
C GLY A 117 13.86 -1.84 16.12
N VAL A 118 12.92 -1.62 15.19
CA VAL A 118 13.16 -0.84 13.98
C VAL A 118 13.12 0.64 14.32
N ARG A 119 14.27 1.32 14.21
CA ARG A 119 14.38 2.76 14.42
C ARG A 119 14.53 3.47 13.09
N LEU A 120 13.52 4.27 12.74
CA LEU A 120 13.55 5.12 11.56
C LEU A 120 13.85 6.58 11.95
N PRO A 121 14.48 7.38 11.07
CA PRO A 121 14.67 8.79 11.30
C PRO A 121 13.34 9.50 11.56
N SER A 122 13.28 10.37 12.57
CA SER A 122 12.05 11.09 12.96
C SER A 122 11.49 11.98 11.85
N ASN A 123 12.38 12.46 10.97
CA ASN A 123 12.02 13.29 9.83
C ASN A 123 11.64 12.47 8.59
N LEU A 124 11.65 11.14 8.62
CA LEU A 124 11.40 10.31 7.43
C LEU A 124 10.00 10.57 6.83
N PHE A 125 9.03 10.82 7.69
CA PHE A 125 7.62 11.02 7.31
C PHE A 125 7.21 12.49 7.22
N SER A 126 8.15 13.44 7.35
CA SER A 126 7.81 14.86 7.18
C SER A 126 7.43 15.13 5.72
N ALA A 127 6.36 15.88 5.48
CA ALA A 127 5.89 16.20 4.13
C ALA A 127 6.99 16.91 3.33
N ARG A 128 7.55 16.23 2.32
CA ARG A 128 8.59 16.75 1.43
C ARG A 128 8.82 15.84 0.22
N VAL A 129 9.41 16.42 -0.82
CA VAL A 129 10.15 15.67 -1.83
C VAL A 129 11.34 14.97 -1.17
N LEU A 130 11.47 13.68 -1.45
CA LEU A 130 12.60 12.86 -1.04
C LEU A 130 13.69 12.96 -2.11
N GLY A 131 14.87 13.44 -1.70
CA GLY A 131 16.05 13.62 -2.54
C GLY A 131 17.32 13.35 -1.76
#